data_AF-W6VV57-F1
#
_entry.id   AF-W6VV57-F1
#
_cell.length_a   1.000
_cell.length_b   1.000
_cell.length_c   1.000
_cell.angle_alpha   90.00
_cell.angle_beta   90.00
_cell.angle_gamma   90.00
#
_symmetry.space_group_name_H-M   'P 1'
#
loop_
_entity.id
_entity.type
_entity.pdbx_description
1 polymer ?
#
loop_
_entity_poly.entity_id
_entity_poly.type
_entity_poly.pdbx_seq_one_letter_code
_entity_poly.pdbx_strand_id
1 'polypeptide(L)'
;MSGFRFSFPACVIAGKGRIVTDDILMLRKYAFPDGIRSSEDALALFALNDSCPEPSPEWSTYFVESLAVYLTPTGRIDDAKAAWLMRTIAADGAVHSALELELLLHAMEVASDVPESLSAFALDQIRLAFEPGARGAYHAARPASAGITAYDLTYVWRVLRGAMERGRLMLSPLEALVLREIDEMADPEAHHPAWREMIAAVVTYERPKEVLRSGPWLVTDAGHSLTEEAAA
;
A
#
# COMPACT_ATOMS: atom_id res chain seq x y z
N MET A 1 -2.00 -8.81 -27.11
CA MET A 1 -0.98 -9.40 -26.22
C MET A 1 0.30 -9.62 -27.02
N SER A 2 1.19 -8.64 -27.02
CA SER A 2 2.58 -8.84 -27.46
C SER A 2 3.22 -9.87 -26.54
N GLY A 3 3.58 -11.04 -27.09
CA GLY A 3 4.00 -12.20 -26.31
C GLY A 3 5.24 -11.91 -25.48
N PHE A 4 5.04 -11.78 -24.16
CA PHE A 4 6.14 -11.80 -23.21
C PHE A 4 6.86 -13.15 -23.38
N ARG A 5 8.16 -13.12 -23.69
CA ARG A 5 8.94 -14.34 -23.91
C ARG A 5 9.50 -14.80 -22.58
N PHE A 6 8.84 -15.80 -21.98
CA PHE A 6 9.34 -16.44 -20.78
C PHE A 6 10.61 -17.27 -21.07
N SER A 7 11.58 -17.20 -20.18
CA SER A 7 12.72 -18.14 -20.13
C SER A 7 12.28 -19.50 -19.56
N PHE A 8 13.09 -20.53 -19.72
CA PHE A 8 12.87 -21.79 -18.99
C PHE A 8 13.26 -21.59 -17.52
N PRO A 9 12.46 -22.06 -16.52
CA PRO A 9 11.25 -22.90 -16.61
C PRO A 9 9.92 -22.12 -16.72
N ALA A 10 9.94 -20.79 -16.63
CA ALA A 10 8.74 -19.94 -16.64
C ALA A 10 7.83 -20.18 -17.86
N CYS A 11 8.38 -20.47 -19.05
CA CYS A 11 7.58 -20.79 -20.23
C CYS A 11 6.76 -22.08 -20.10
N VAL A 12 7.31 -23.10 -19.43
CA VAL A 12 6.62 -24.38 -19.18
C VAL A 12 5.51 -24.17 -18.16
N ILE A 13 5.78 -23.37 -17.12
CA ILE A 13 4.80 -23.07 -16.06
C ILE A 13 3.64 -22.26 -16.63
N ALA A 14 3.91 -21.21 -17.41
CA ALA A 14 2.88 -20.42 -18.08
C ALA A 14 1.97 -21.29 -18.97
N GLY A 15 2.54 -22.28 -19.67
CA GLY A 15 1.77 -23.20 -20.51
C GLY A 15 0.85 -24.17 -19.77
N LYS A 16 1.02 -24.37 -18.46
CA LYS A 16 0.17 -25.28 -17.66
C LYS A 16 -1.17 -24.67 -17.29
N GLY A 17 -1.31 -23.34 -17.29
CA GLY A 17 -2.51 -22.62 -16.83
C GLY A 17 -2.82 -22.78 -15.34
N ARG A 18 -1.93 -23.43 -14.57
CA ARG A 18 -1.99 -23.58 -13.12
C ARG A 18 -0.58 -23.59 -12.56
N ILE A 19 -0.39 -22.99 -11.39
CA ILE A 19 0.90 -22.94 -10.69
C ILE A 19 0.75 -23.68 -9.37
N VAL A 20 1.52 -24.75 -9.19
CA VAL A 20 1.56 -25.54 -7.95
C VAL A 20 2.85 -25.29 -7.17
N THR A 21 2.93 -25.77 -5.92
CA THR A 21 4.08 -25.55 -5.03
C THR A 21 5.43 -25.94 -5.65
N ASP A 22 5.50 -27.05 -6.40
CA ASP A 22 6.71 -27.46 -7.10
C ASP A 22 7.16 -26.45 -8.17
N ASP A 23 6.22 -25.80 -8.85
CA ASP A 23 6.52 -24.76 -9.84
C ASP A 23 7.12 -23.53 -9.17
N ILE A 24 6.66 -23.17 -7.97
CA ILE A 24 7.24 -22.08 -7.16
C ILE A 24 8.70 -22.40 -6.81
N LEU A 25 9.00 -23.65 -6.44
CA LEU A 25 10.38 -24.08 -6.18
C LEU A 25 11.24 -23.99 -7.44
N MET A 26 10.70 -24.37 -8.61
CA MET A 26 11.41 -24.23 -9.88
C MET A 26 11.68 -22.76 -10.23
N LEU A 27 10.71 -21.86 -10.02
CA LEU A 27 10.88 -20.43 -10.23
C LEU A 27 11.97 -19.88 -9.31
N ARG A 28 11.90 -20.17 -8.01
CA ARG A 28 12.94 -19.74 -7.05
C ARG A 28 14.32 -20.29 -7.38
N LYS A 29 14.42 -21.50 -7.92
CA LYS A 29 15.72 -22.13 -8.17
C LYS A 29 16.34 -21.71 -9.51
N TYR A 30 15.53 -21.51 -10.54
CA TYR A 30 16.00 -21.38 -11.92
C TYR A 30 15.62 -20.06 -12.59
N ALA A 31 14.47 -19.47 -12.27
CA ALA A 31 14.04 -18.21 -12.88
C ALA A 31 14.48 -17.00 -12.05
N PHE A 32 14.33 -17.08 -10.72
CA PHE A 32 14.59 -16.01 -9.76
C PHE A 32 15.49 -16.49 -8.61
N PRO A 33 16.72 -16.97 -8.89
CA PRO A 33 17.63 -17.50 -7.86
C PRO A 33 17.95 -16.48 -6.76
N ASP A 34 18.05 -15.20 -7.13
CA ASP A 34 18.34 -14.10 -6.20
C ASP A 34 17.07 -13.37 -5.73
N GLY A 35 15.89 -13.89 -6.06
CA GLY A 35 14.60 -13.21 -5.91
C GLY A 35 14.34 -12.17 -7.00
N ILE A 36 13.31 -11.36 -6.82
CA ILE A 36 12.91 -10.30 -7.77
C ILE A 36 13.80 -9.07 -7.52
N ARG A 37 14.71 -8.76 -8.46
CA ARG A 37 15.70 -7.67 -8.30
C ARG A 37 15.53 -6.56 -9.30
N SER A 38 14.95 -6.85 -10.46
CA SER A 38 14.73 -5.91 -11.55
C SER A 38 13.24 -5.70 -11.83
N SER A 39 12.93 -4.62 -12.55
CA SER A 39 11.57 -4.41 -13.07
C SER A 39 11.19 -5.48 -14.10
N GLU A 40 12.15 -6.03 -14.83
CA GLU A 40 11.92 -7.12 -15.78
C GLU A 40 11.50 -8.40 -15.05
N ASP A 41 12.15 -8.75 -13.93
CA ASP A 41 11.75 -9.90 -13.10
C ASP A 41 10.33 -9.72 -12.56
N ALA A 42 10.01 -8.51 -12.09
CA ALA A 42 8.70 -8.20 -11.56
C ALA A 42 7.61 -8.33 -12.65
N LEU A 43 7.86 -7.76 -13.83
CA LEU A 43 6.96 -7.88 -14.98
C LEU A 43 6.81 -9.33 -15.46
N ALA A 44 7.87 -10.14 -15.39
CA ALA A 44 7.78 -11.57 -15.67
C ALA A 44 6.86 -12.28 -14.68
N LEU A 45 6.88 -11.89 -13.40
CA LEU A 45 5.99 -12.44 -12.38
C LEU A 45 4.52 -12.02 -12.59
N PHE A 46 4.28 -10.76 -12.96
CA PHE A 46 2.93 -10.30 -13.40
C PHE A 46 2.43 -11.09 -14.61
N ALA A 47 3.26 -11.24 -15.65
CA ALA A 47 2.88 -11.98 -16.84
C ALA A 47 2.62 -13.48 -16.56
N LEU A 48 3.34 -14.08 -15.61
CA LEU A 48 3.06 -15.44 -15.13
C LEU A 48 1.71 -15.52 -14.43
N ASN A 49 1.40 -14.53 -13.59
CA ASN A 49 0.12 -14.44 -12.91
C ASN A 49 -1.05 -14.32 -13.90
N ASP A 50 -0.93 -13.45 -14.90
CA ASP A 50 -1.95 -13.27 -15.94
C ASP A 50 -2.18 -14.52 -16.80
N SER A 51 -1.15 -15.38 -16.89
CA SER A 51 -1.24 -16.65 -17.61
C SER A 51 -1.90 -17.77 -16.79
N CYS A 52 -2.21 -17.53 -15.51
CA CYS A 52 -2.71 -18.53 -14.57
C CYS A 52 -4.08 -18.11 -13.98
N PRO A 53 -5.20 -18.56 -14.55
CA PRO A 53 -6.54 -18.19 -14.08
C PRO A 53 -6.91 -18.75 -12.70
N GLU A 54 -6.30 -19.85 -12.25
CA GLU A 54 -6.54 -20.46 -10.93
C GLU A 54 -5.22 -20.54 -10.13
N PRO A 55 -4.78 -19.42 -9.52
CA PRO A 55 -3.59 -19.44 -8.67
C PRO A 55 -3.85 -20.18 -7.36
N SER A 56 -2.90 -21.03 -6.93
CA SER A 56 -2.95 -21.65 -5.62
C SER A 56 -2.69 -20.61 -4.51
N PRO A 57 -3.13 -20.85 -3.26
CA PRO A 57 -2.83 -19.96 -2.13
C PRO A 57 -1.32 -19.70 -1.95
N GLU A 58 -0.50 -20.73 -2.17
CA GLU A 58 0.96 -20.62 -2.11
C GLU A 58 1.52 -19.71 -3.19
N TRP A 59 0.93 -19.71 -4.38
CA TRP A 59 1.30 -18.76 -5.44
C TRP A 59 0.97 -17.34 -5.03
N SER A 60 -0.23 -17.10 -4.51
CA SER A 60 -0.66 -15.78 -4.05
C SER A 60 0.29 -15.22 -2.99
N THR A 61 0.66 -16.03 -2.00
CA THR A 61 1.66 -15.63 -1.00
C THR A 61 3.02 -15.36 -1.63
N TYR A 62 3.52 -16.24 -2.51
CA TYR A 62 4.81 -16.02 -3.16
C TYR A 62 4.83 -14.75 -4.02
N PHE A 63 3.76 -14.48 -4.76
CA PHE A 63 3.60 -13.31 -5.61
C PHE A 63 3.65 -12.02 -4.78
N VAL A 64 2.81 -11.93 -3.75
CA VAL A 64 2.70 -10.76 -2.88
C VAL A 64 4.02 -10.49 -2.15
N GLU A 65 4.56 -11.50 -1.47
CA GLU A 65 5.79 -11.36 -0.67
C GLU A 65 7.00 -11.00 -1.53
N SER A 66 7.16 -11.65 -2.69
CA SER A 66 8.32 -11.41 -3.57
C SER A 66 8.30 -10.01 -4.17
N LEU A 67 7.12 -9.53 -4.59
CA LEU A 67 6.97 -8.19 -5.14
C LEU A 67 7.02 -7.11 -4.06
N ALA A 68 6.51 -7.38 -2.86
CA ALA A 68 6.65 -6.45 -1.74
C ALA A 68 8.13 -6.24 -1.37
N VAL A 69 8.92 -7.32 -1.26
CA VAL A 69 10.38 -7.22 -1.06
C VAL A 69 11.06 -6.41 -2.16
N TYR A 70 10.66 -6.62 -3.42
CA TYR A 70 11.14 -5.81 -4.54
C TYR A 70 10.76 -4.33 -4.38
N LEU A 71 9.51 -4.02 -3.98
CA LEU A 71 9.01 -2.66 -3.83
C LEU A 71 9.66 -1.90 -2.68
N THR A 72 10.06 -2.60 -1.61
CA THR A 72 10.61 -2.01 -0.38
C THR A 72 12.04 -2.48 -0.07
N PRO A 73 13.02 -2.32 -0.97
CA PRO A 73 14.37 -2.88 -0.77
C PRO A 73 15.10 -2.27 0.44
N THR A 74 14.75 -1.03 0.81
CA THR A 74 15.27 -0.30 1.96
C THR A 74 14.24 -0.17 3.08
N GLY A 75 13.12 -0.90 2.99
CA GLY A 75 11.99 -0.80 3.92
C GLY A 75 11.10 0.43 3.69
N ARG A 76 11.25 1.15 2.58
CA ARG A 76 10.37 2.25 2.16
C ARG A 76 10.02 2.13 0.68
N ILE A 77 8.89 2.69 0.27
CA ILE A 77 8.53 2.85 -1.14
C ILE A 77 8.89 4.28 -1.55
N ASP A 78 9.64 4.44 -2.63
CA ASP A 78 9.91 5.78 -3.20
C ASP A 78 8.88 6.15 -4.28
N ASP A 79 8.84 7.43 -4.66
CA ASP A 79 7.89 7.94 -5.66
C ASP A 79 8.02 7.23 -7.02
N ALA A 80 9.23 6.81 -7.40
CA ALA A 80 9.46 6.13 -8.67
C ALA A 80 8.86 4.72 -8.68
N LYS A 81 9.04 3.97 -7.59
CA LYS A 81 8.46 2.66 -7.33
C LYS A 81 6.95 2.72 -7.21
N ALA A 82 6.42 3.71 -6.48
CA ALA A 82 4.99 3.96 -6.37
C ALA A 82 4.37 4.21 -7.75
N ALA A 83 4.92 5.16 -8.51
CA ALA A 83 4.43 5.49 -9.85
C ALA A 83 4.54 4.30 -10.83
N TRP A 84 5.61 3.50 -10.73
CA TRP A 84 5.75 2.28 -11.51
C TRP A 84 4.69 1.25 -11.14
N LEU A 85 4.45 1.00 -9.84
CA LEU A 85 3.45 0.06 -9.37
C LEU A 85 2.06 0.46 -9.85
N MET A 86 1.65 1.71 -9.63
CA MET A 86 0.35 2.24 -10.04
C MET A 86 0.09 2.02 -11.54
N ARG A 87 1.06 2.30 -12.41
CA ARG A 87 0.92 2.08 -13.86
C ARG A 87 0.90 0.60 -14.25
N THR A 88 1.47 -0.27 -13.42
CA THR A 88 1.57 -1.70 -13.70
C THR A 88 0.26 -2.41 -13.36
N ILE A 89 -0.34 -2.07 -12.20
CA ILE A 89 -1.55 -2.74 -11.71
C ILE A 89 -2.86 -2.05 -12.11
N ALA A 90 -2.78 -0.81 -12.64
CA ALA A 90 -3.95 -0.07 -13.08
C ALA A 90 -3.72 0.62 -14.43
N ALA A 91 -4.61 0.32 -15.39
CA ALA A 91 -4.60 0.94 -16.72
C ALA A 91 -5.48 2.20 -16.78
N ASP A 92 -6.58 2.22 -16.04
CA ASP A 92 -7.64 3.24 -16.05
C ASP A 92 -7.88 3.86 -14.66
N GLY A 93 -6.87 3.78 -13.80
CA GLY A 93 -6.94 4.16 -12.38
C GLY A 93 -7.53 3.09 -11.47
N ALA A 94 -8.17 2.05 -12.02
CA ALA A 94 -8.70 0.94 -11.24
C ALA A 94 -7.75 -0.27 -11.24
N VAL A 95 -7.54 -0.87 -10.07
CA VAL A 95 -6.86 -2.17 -9.95
C VAL A 95 -7.89 -3.26 -10.24
N HIS A 96 -7.68 -4.09 -11.27
CA HIS A 96 -8.69 -5.08 -11.70
C HIS A 96 -8.51 -6.48 -11.09
N SER A 97 -7.30 -6.81 -10.62
CA SER A 97 -7.02 -8.10 -9.99
C SER A 97 -7.06 -8.00 -8.47
N ALA A 98 -7.76 -8.93 -7.83
CA ALA A 98 -7.80 -9.03 -6.37
C ALA A 98 -6.41 -9.29 -5.77
N LEU A 99 -5.57 -10.06 -6.46
CA LEU A 99 -4.21 -10.36 -6.01
C LEU A 99 -3.29 -9.14 -6.12
N GLU A 100 -3.48 -8.31 -7.15
CA GLU A 100 -2.71 -7.06 -7.32
C GLU A 100 -3.14 -6.00 -6.30
N LEU A 101 -4.44 -5.96 -5.96
CA LEU A 101 -4.94 -5.12 -4.88
C LEU A 101 -4.35 -5.55 -3.53
N GLU A 102 -4.27 -6.86 -3.28
CA GLU A 102 -3.62 -7.38 -2.08
C GLU A 102 -2.12 -7.06 -2.06
N LEU A 103 -1.43 -7.15 -3.20
CA LEU A 103 -0.04 -6.71 -3.33
C LEU A 103 0.12 -5.22 -2.97
N LEU A 104 -0.75 -4.36 -3.49
CA LEU A 104 -0.72 -2.92 -3.20
C LEU A 104 -0.83 -2.68 -1.69
N LEU A 105 -1.85 -3.25 -1.05
CA LEU A 105 -2.09 -3.08 0.38
C LEU A 105 -0.94 -3.65 1.22
N HIS A 106 -0.50 -4.86 0.91
CA HIS A 106 0.58 -5.52 1.65
C HIS A 106 1.90 -4.76 1.53
N ALA A 107 2.26 -4.29 0.32
CA ALA A 107 3.48 -3.50 0.11
C ALA A 107 3.47 -2.21 0.95
N MET A 108 2.31 -1.55 1.06
CA MET A 108 2.14 -0.39 1.93
C MET A 108 2.21 -0.75 3.42
N GLU A 109 1.68 -1.90 3.83
CA GLU A 109 1.69 -2.36 5.23
C GLU A 109 3.09 -2.72 5.74
N VAL A 110 3.95 -3.27 4.87
CA VAL A 110 5.34 -3.62 5.23
C VAL A 110 6.30 -2.44 5.11
N ALA A 111 5.94 -1.39 4.35
CA ALA A 111 6.74 -0.20 4.19
C ALA A 111 6.68 0.70 5.43
N SER A 112 7.85 1.21 5.85
CA SER A 112 7.96 2.20 6.92
C SER A 112 7.57 3.62 6.48
N ASP A 113 7.62 3.89 5.19
CA ASP A 113 7.31 5.17 4.56
C ASP A 113 6.73 4.90 3.18
N VAL A 114 5.59 5.54 2.90
CA VAL A 114 4.82 5.38 1.66
C VAL A 114 4.51 6.76 1.09
N PRO A 115 4.72 6.98 -0.22
CA PRO A 115 4.37 8.25 -0.84
C PRO A 115 2.86 8.52 -0.77
N GLU A 116 2.49 9.78 -0.50
CA GLU A 116 1.09 10.22 -0.44
C GLU A 116 0.31 9.93 -1.75
N SER A 117 1.02 9.86 -2.87
CA SER A 117 0.43 9.51 -4.17
C SER A 117 -0.07 8.07 -4.21
N LEU A 118 0.64 7.14 -3.54
CA LEU A 118 0.27 5.73 -3.50
C LEU A 118 -0.89 5.48 -2.53
N SER A 119 -0.89 6.14 -1.37
CA SER A 119 -1.99 6.05 -0.41
C SER A 119 -3.26 6.69 -0.96
N ALA A 120 -3.16 7.86 -1.59
CA ALA A 120 -4.28 8.49 -2.27
C ALA A 120 -4.84 7.60 -3.39
N PHE A 121 -3.98 6.99 -4.20
CA PHE A 121 -4.40 6.03 -5.23
C PHE A 121 -5.12 4.81 -4.65
N ALA A 122 -4.63 4.27 -3.53
CA ALA A 122 -5.26 3.13 -2.86
C ALA A 122 -6.63 3.52 -2.28
N LEU A 123 -6.77 4.71 -1.69
CA LEU A 123 -8.07 5.25 -1.24
C LEU A 123 -9.03 5.48 -2.40
N ASP A 124 -8.52 5.96 -3.55
CA ASP A 124 -9.33 6.23 -4.75
C ASP A 124 -10.08 4.99 -5.26
N GLN A 125 -9.58 3.78 -4.98
CA GLN A 125 -10.27 2.53 -5.31
C GLN A 125 -11.67 2.44 -4.65
N ILE A 126 -11.85 3.07 -3.48
CA ILE A 126 -13.16 3.18 -2.83
C ILE A 126 -14.05 4.11 -3.63
N ARG A 127 -13.55 5.30 -4.01
CA ARG A 127 -14.32 6.28 -4.81
C ARG A 127 -14.81 5.65 -6.12
N LEU A 128 -13.93 4.92 -6.81
CA LEU A 128 -14.25 4.19 -8.04
C LEU A 128 -15.35 3.12 -7.84
N ALA A 129 -15.52 2.57 -6.64
CA ALA A 129 -16.58 1.59 -6.36
C ALA A 129 -17.98 2.21 -6.16
N PHE A 130 -18.07 3.54 -5.99
CA PHE A 130 -19.32 4.28 -5.86
C PHE A 130 -19.74 5.02 -7.14
N GLU A 131 -18.86 5.14 -8.14
CA GLU A 131 -19.19 5.78 -9.42
C GLU A 131 -20.28 5.00 -10.18
N PRO A 132 -21.11 5.65 -11.02
CA PRO A 132 -22.06 4.95 -11.90
C PRO A 132 -21.42 3.90 -12.83
N GLY A 133 -20.13 4.05 -13.13
CA GLY A 133 -19.30 3.09 -13.86
C GLY A 133 -18.35 2.32 -12.93
N ALA A 134 -18.89 1.82 -11.80
CA ALA A 134 -18.09 1.17 -10.77
C ALA A 134 -17.29 -0.01 -11.31
N ARG A 135 -16.02 -0.08 -10.93
CA ARG A 135 -15.03 -0.99 -11.52
C ARG A 135 -13.89 -1.29 -10.56
N GLY A 136 -13.06 -2.26 -10.95
CA GLY A 136 -11.92 -2.72 -10.17
C GLY A 136 -12.26 -3.82 -9.16
N ALA A 137 -11.20 -4.46 -8.67
CA ALA A 137 -11.23 -5.57 -7.73
C ALA A 137 -11.86 -5.16 -6.39
N TYR A 138 -11.63 -3.92 -5.94
CA TYR A 138 -12.25 -3.42 -4.72
C TYR A 138 -13.78 -3.41 -4.84
N HIS A 139 -14.31 -2.82 -5.92
CA HIS A 139 -15.75 -2.85 -6.20
C HIS A 139 -16.29 -4.29 -6.25
N ALA A 140 -15.60 -5.19 -6.95
CA ALA A 140 -16.04 -6.58 -7.10
C ALA A 140 -16.11 -7.34 -5.77
N ALA A 141 -15.23 -7.02 -4.80
CA ALA A 141 -15.21 -7.65 -3.48
C ALA A 141 -16.12 -6.95 -2.45
N ARG A 142 -16.48 -5.69 -2.69
CA ARG A 142 -17.24 -4.85 -1.78
C ARG A 142 -18.70 -5.30 -1.67
N PRO A 143 -19.24 -5.54 -0.45
CA PRO A 143 -20.67 -5.77 -0.26
C PRO A 143 -21.51 -4.56 -0.69
N ALA A 144 -22.65 -4.80 -1.33
CA ALA A 144 -23.54 -3.73 -1.77
C ALA A 144 -24.05 -2.90 -0.57
N SER A 145 -23.83 -1.59 -0.62
CA SER A 145 -24.23 -0.64 0.42
C SER A 145 -24.37 0.76 -0.16
N ALA A 146 -25.32 1.53 0.38
CA ALA A 146 -25.56 2.93 0.01
C ALA A 146 -24.48 3.90 0.49
N GLY A 147 -23.70 3.55 1.52
CA GLY A 147 -22.62 4.37 2.06
C GLY A 147 -21.44 3.54 2.56
N ILE A 148 -20.45 4.21 3.16
CA ILE A 148 -19.26 3.60 3.77
C ILE A 148 -19.63 2.69 4.95
N THR A 149 -19.11 1.47 4.95
CA THR A 149 -19.39 0.39 5.89
C THR A 149 -18.14 0.00 6.71
N ALA A 150 -18.30 -0.93 7.64
CA ALA A 150 -17.18 -1.55 8.37
C ALA A 150 -16.20 -2.30 7.45
N TYR A 151 -16.67 -2.82 6.31
CA TYR A 151 -15.82 -3.43 5.29
C TYR A 151 -14.86 -2.39 4.69
N ASP A 152 -15.41 -1.24 4.32
CA ASP A 152 -14.65 -0.14 3.73
C ASP A 152 -13.65 0.45 4.72
N LEU A 153 -14.06 0.61 5.98
CA LEU A 153 -13.16 1.05 7.05
C LEU A 153 -11.98 0.10 7.25
N THR A 154 -12.20 -1.21 7.15
CA THR A 154 -11.11 -2.19 7.25
C THR A 154 -10.06 -1.94 6.16
N TYR A 155 -10.50 -1.68 4.92
CA TYR A 155 -9.60 -1.33 3.82
C TYR A 155 -8.87 0.00 4.07
N VAL A 156 -9.60 1.05 4.49
CA VAL A 156 -9.03 2.37 4.79
C VAL A 156 -7.92 2.27 5.86
N TRP A 157 -8.13 1.48 6.91
CA TRP A 157 -7.13 1.31 7.97
C TRP A 157 -5.90 0.52 7.53
N ARG A 158 -6.01 -0.36 6.53
CA ARG A 158 -4.83 -0.98 5.90
C ARG A 158 -4.02 0.07 5.15
N VAL A 159 -4.68 0.93 4.36
CA VAL A 159 -4.06 2.00 3.57
C VAL A 159 -3.39 3.05 4.46
N LEU A 160 -4.07 3.49 5.52
CA LEU A 160 -3.63 4.58 6.40
C LEU A 160 -2.81 4.12 7.61
N ARG A 161 -2.38 2.85 7.65
CA ARG A 161 -1.60 2.31 8.78
C ARG A 161 -0.35 3.13 9.06
N GLY A 162 0.38 3.52 8.02
CA GLY A 162 1.60 4.33 8.13
C GLY A 162 1.33 5.78 8.58
N ALA A 163 0.11 6.28 8.40
CA ALA A 163 -0.30 7.65 8.76
C ALA A 163 -0.66 7.79 10.26
N MET A 164 -0.66 6.70 11.03
CA MET A 164 -0.97 6.72 12.46
C MET A 164 0.26 7.08 13.30
N GLU A 165 0.28 8.29 13.86
CA GLU A 165 1.33 8.75 14.77
C GLU A 165 0.81 8.96 16.19
N ARG A 166 1.28 8.14 17.14
CA ARG A 166 0.94 8.24 18.58
C ARG A 166 -0.58 8.36 18.84
N GLY A 167 -1.38 7.58 18.11
CA GLY A 167 -2.83 7.57 18.24
C GLY A 167 -3.56 8.70 17.50
N ARG A 168 -2.87 9.48 16.66
CA ARG A 168 -3.47 10.51 15.81
C ARG A 168 -3.25 10.17 14.34
N LEU A 169 -4.26 10.43 13.52
CA LEU A 169 -4.21 10.22 12.09
C LEU A 169 -3.61 11.47 11.42
N MET A 170 -2.37 11.39 10.94
CA MET A 170 -1.65 12.48 10.29
C MET A 170 -1.76 12.33 8.78
N LEU A 171 -2.71 13.02 8.18
CA LEU A 171 -2.95 12.90 6.73
C LEU A 171 -2.24 13.98 5.94
N SER A 172 -1.73 13.63 4.77
CA SER A 172 -1.33 14.62 3.79
C SER A 172 -2.55 15.37 3.23
N PRO A 173 -2.35 16.56 2.61
CA PRO A 173 -3.44 17.26 1.93
C PRO A 173 -4.11 16.43 0.83
N LEU A 174 -3.36 15.57 0.14
CA LEU A 174 -3.89 14.71 -0.93
C LEU A 174 -4.75 13.58 -0.36
N GLU A 175 -4.30 12.92 0.70
CA GLU A 175 -5.07 11.88 1.38
C GLU A 175 -6.38 12.43 1.97
N ALA A 176 -6.31 13.59 2.62
CA ALA A 176 -7.47 14.26 3.17
C ALA A 176 -8.48 14.69 2.09
N LEU A 177 -7.99 15.10 0.91
CA LEU A 177 -8.85 15.43 -0.23
C LEU A 177 -9.63 14.19 -0.71
N VAL A 178 -8.95 13.07 -0.96
CA VAL A 178 -9.59 11.84 -1.45
C VAL A 178 -10.60 11.30 -0.44
N LEU A 179 -10.31 11.35 0.88
CA LEU A 179 -11.28 10.92 1.90
C LEU A 179 -12.54 11.80 1.92
N ARG A 180 -12.42 13.11 1.68
CA ARG A 180 -13.57 14.01 1.57
C ARG A 180 -14.38 13.74 0.31
N GLU A 181 -13.72 13.49 -0.82
CA GLU A 181 -14.41 13.10 -2.05
C GLU A 181 -15.19 11.78 -1.85
N ILE A 182 -14.63 10.81 -1.12
CA ILE A 182 -15.33 9.58 -0.75
C ILE A 182 -16.52 9.87 0.18
N ASP A 183 -16.37 10.77 1.15
CA ASP A 183 -17.47 11.17 2.06
C ASP A 183 -18.61 11.88 1.31
N GLU A 184 -18.34 12.52 0.18
CA GLU A 184 -19.36 13.17 -0.63
C GLU A 184 -20.11 12.20 -1.57
N MET A 185 -19.65 10.94 -1.70
CA MET A 185 -20.27 9.95 -2.61
C MET A 185 -21.63 9.42 -2.13
N ALA A 186 -21.95 9.59 -0.85
CA ALA A 186 -23.16 9.04 -0.24
C ALA A 186 -23.71 9.94 0.86
N ASP A 187 -24.98 9.75 1.22
CA ASP A 187 -25.61 10.50 2.29
C ASP A 187 -24.86 10.27 3.63
N PRO A 188 -24.59 11.33 4.42
CA PRO A 188 -23.88 11.18 5.70
C PRO A 188 -24.54 10.20 6.67
N GLU A 189 -25.87 10.05 6.61
CA GLU A 189 -26.61 9.09 7.45
C GLU A 189 -26.41 7.63 7.03
N ALA A 190 -26.01 7.39 5.77
CA ALA A 190 -25.66 6.07 5.27
C ALA A 190 -24.26 5.61 5.71
N HIS A 191 -23.43 6.54 6.22
CA HIS A 191 -22.08 6.23 6.68
C HIS A 191 -22.05 5.56 8.04
N HIS A 192 -21.20 4.56 8.15
CA HIS A 192 -20.85 3.92 9.41
C HIS A 192 -20.40 5.00 10.43
N PRO A 193 -20.85 4.94 11.70
CA PRO A 193 -20.51 5.96 12.71
C PRO A 193 -19.00 6.23 12.83
N ALA A 194 -18.18 5.17 12.83
CA ALA A 194 -16.72 5.31 12.90
C ALA A 194 -16.10 6.03 11.68
N TRP A 195 -16.74 5.98 10.50
CA TRP A 195 -16.29 6.79 9.35
C TRP A 195 -16.55 8.28 9.60
N ARG A 196 -17.74 8.63 10.09
CA ARG A 196 -18.08 10.01 10.45
C ARG A 196 -17.16 10.57 11.52
N GLU A 197 -16.85 9.78 12.54
CA GLU A 197 -15.88 10.14 13.58
C GLU A 197 -14.48 10.35 13.01
N MET A 198 -14.03 9.47 12.10
CA MET A 198 -12.73 9.60 11.43
C MET A 198 -12.66 10.88 10.61
N ILE A 199 -13.65 11.17 9.76
CA ILE A 199 -13.69 12.39 8.93
C ILE A 199 -13.70 13.66 9.80
N ALA A 200 -14.46 13.67 10.90
CA ALA A 200 -14.47 14.77 11.85
C ALA A 200 -13.12 14.97 12.57
N ALA A 201 -12.34 13.89 12.73
CA ALA A 201 -11.04 13.89 13.39
C ALA A 201 -9.85 14.09 12.44
N VAL A 202 -10.08 14.26 11.13
CA VAL A 202 -9.00 14.46 10.14
C VAL A 202 -8.20 15.72 10.49
N VAL A 203 -6.92 15.52 10.82
CA VAL A 203 -5.93 16.60 10.95
C VAL A 203 -5.00 16.52 9.75
N THR A 204 -4.97 17.59 8.95
CA THR A 204 -4.02 17.70 7.84
C THR A 204 -2.64 18.06 8.36
N TYR A 205 -1.66 17.24 8.05
CA TYR A 205 -0.26 17.48 8.32
C TYR A 205 0.34 18.36 7.21
N GLU A 206 0.67 19.61 7.54
CA GLU A 206 1.53 20.43 6.68
C GLU A 206 2.98 19.99 6.89
N ARG A 207 3.58 19.32 5.90
CA ARG A 207 5.00 18.95 5.94
C ARG A 207 5.86 20.22 5.86
N PRO A 208 6.58 20.63 6.93
CA PRO A 208 7.51 21.75 6.80
C PRO A 208 8.65 21.30 5.89
N LYS A 209 8.97 22.10 4.86
CA LYS A 209 10.23 21.94 4.11
C LYS A 209 11.38 22.16 5.10
N GLU A 210 12.01 21.06 5.53
CA GLU A 210 13.33 20.98 6.16
C GLU A 210 13.68 22.09 7.17
N VAL A 211 13.23 21.99 8.43
CA VAL A 211 14.00 22.55 9.56
C VAL A 211 13.79 21.70 10.82
N LEU A 212 14.47 20.56 10.92
CA LEU A 212 14.90 20.03 12.22
C LEU A 212 16.34 19.52 12.09
N ARG A 213 17.24 20.41 11.68
CA ARG A 213 18.67 20.21 11.95
C ARG A 213 18.95 20.66 13.38
N SER A 214 19.14 19.65 14.24
CA SER A 214 20.16 19.57 15.29
C SER A 214 20.38 20.81 16.17
N GLY A 215 19.62 20.88 17.27
CA GLY A 215 20.12 21.42 18.53
C GLY A 215 20.23 20.27 19.54
N PRO A 216 21.23 20.24 20.43
CA PRO A 216 21.32 19.22 21.47
C PRO A 216 20.10 19.32 22.39
N TRP A 217 19.18 18.37 22.23
CA TRP A 217 17.96 18.14 22.99
C TRP A 217 18.10 17.88 24.50
N LEU A 218 19.31 17.93 25.05
CA LEU A 218 19.54 17.91 26.49
C LEU A 218 20.88 18.59 26.81
N VAL A 219 20.84 19.81 27.37
CA VAL A 219 21.95 20.38 28.14
C VAL A 219 21.57 20.18 29.60
N THR A 220 22.15 19.18 30.26
CA THR A 220 22.14 19.17 31.72
C THR A 220 23.14 20.22 32.16
N ASP A 221 22.65 21.32 32.74
CA ASP A 221 23.51 22.30 33.41
C ASP A 221 24.25 21.58 34.55
N ALA A 222 25.48 21.16 34.28
CA ALA A 222 26.49 20.92 35.31
C ALA A 222 26.92 22.30 35.83
N GLY A 223 26.04 22.91 36.62
CA GLY A 223 26.17 24.30 37.05
C GLY A 223 25.29 24.66 38.24
N HIS A 224 24.86 23.69 39.06
CA HIS A 224 24.44 24.01 40.43
C HIS A 224 25.70 24.00 41.31
N SER A 225 26.34 25.16 41.37
CA SER A 225 27.21 25.52 42.49
C SER A 225 26.40 25.36 43.77
N LEU A 226 26.72 24.33 44.56
CA LEU A 226 26.34 24.28 45.96
C LEU A 226 27.05 25.44 46.64
N THR A 227 26.33 26.53 46.88
CA THR A 227 26.77 27.62 47.75
C THR A 227 26.94 27.06 49.16
N GLU A 228 28.20 26.98 49.57
CA GLU A 228 28.60 27.01 50.98
C GLU A 228 28.10 28.30 51.65
N GLU A 229 27.78 28.18 52.94
CA GLU A 229 27.47 29.22 53.94
C GLU A 229 26.11 29.95 53.80
N ALA A 230 25.26 30.09 54.81
CA ALA A 230 25.47 30.08 56.26
C ALA A 230 24.15 29.84 57.00
N ALA A 231 24.20 29.06 58.08
CA ALA A 231 23.51 29.41 59.32
C ALA A 231 24.23 28.71 60.48
N ALA A 232 24.82 29.57 61.32
CA ALA A 232 25.34 29.29 62.65
C ALA A 232 24.29 28.67 63.59
#